data_AF-A0A3D8H868-F1
#
_entry.id   AF-A0A3D8H868-F1
#
_cell.length_a   1.000
_cell.length_b   1.000
_cell.length_c   1.000
_cell.angle_alpha   90.00
_cell.angle_beta   90.00
_cell.angle_gamma   90.00
#
_symmetry.space_group_name_H-M   'P 1'
#
loop_
_entity.id
_entity.type
_entity.pdbx_description
1 polymer ?
#
loop_
_entity_poly.entity_id
_entity_poly.type
_entity_poly.pdbx_seq_one_letter_code
_entity_poly.pdbx_strand_id
1 'polypeptide(L)' 'MRNLSIFTASALLVVTFTISGCSSIKPWVKPYERDNLADPVMSLSRHGKADSYMHHVYQSRESARGAEGGSGGGCGCN' A
#
# COMPACT_ATOMS: atom_id res chain seq x y z
N MET A 1 17.88 35.48 -23.80
CA MET A 1 16.77 35.72 -22.84
C MET A 1 15.68 34.67 -22.95
N ARG A 2 15.17 34.34 -24.15
CA ARG A 2 14.12 33.32 -24.37
C ARG A 2 14.49 31.90 -23.90
N ASN A 3 15.76 31.53 -24.00
CA ASN A 3 16.25 30.19 -23.66
C ASN A 3 16.32 30.03 -22.13
N LEU A 4 16.75 31.08 -21.42
CA LEU A 4 16.83 31.11 -19.96
C LEU A 4 15.44 31.04 -19.33
N SER A 5 14.43 31.69 -19.93
CA SER A 5 13.04 31.60 -19.47
C SER A 5 12.39 30.23 -19.71
N ILE A 6 12.83 29.49 -20.74
CA ILE A 6 12.36 28.12 -21.00
C ILE A 6 12.95 27.16 -19.96
N PHE A 7 14.24 27.29 -19.64
CA PHE A 7 14.89 26.45 -18.62
C PHE A 7 14.34 26.69 -17.21
N THR A 8 14.02 27.94 -16.85
CA THR A 8 13.38 28.23 -15.55
C THR A 8 11.96 27.70 -15.49
N ALA A 9 11.18 27.79 -16.58
CA ALA A 9 9.83 27.23 -16.65
C ALA A 9 9.83 25.69 -16.53
N SER A 10 10.77 25.01 -17.19
CA SER A 10 10.88 23.54 -17.06
C SER A 10 11.29 23.12 -15.66
N ALA A 11 12.21 23.83 -15.02
CA ALA A 11 12.63 23.54 -13.65
C ALA A 11 11.48 23.73 -12.65
N LEU A 12 10.67 24.78 -12.82
CA LEU A 12 9.50 25.03 -11.98
C LEU A 12 8.45 23.90 -12.11
N LEU A 13 8.25 23.39 -13.33
CA LEU A 13 7.29 22.33 -13.62
C LEU A 13 7.74 20.97 -13.05
N VAL A 14 9.05 20.67 -13.08
CA VAL A 14 9.60 19.46 -12.43
C VAL A 14 9.43 19.53 -10.92
N VAL A 15 9.65 20.70 -10.31
CA VAL A 15 9.51 20.90 -8.86
C VAL A 15 8.05 20.72 -8.40
N THR A 16 7.06 21.19 -9.15
CA THR A 16 5.65 21.01 -8.74
C THR A 16 5.19 19.55 -8.80
N PHE A 17 5.71 18.76 -9.75
CA PHE A 17 5.37 17.33 -9.85
C PHE A 17 5.92 16.51 -8.68
N THR A 18 7.15 16.79 -8.21
CA THR A 18 7.78 16.00 -7.14
C THR A 18 7.18 16.23 -5.76
N ILE A 19 6.53 17.38 -5.53
CA ILE A 19 5.92 17.72 -4.23
C ILE A 19 4.44 17.30 -4.14
N SER A 20 3.82 16.90 -5.26
CA SER A 20 2.39 16.52 -5.33
C SER A 20 2.00 15.34 -4.43
N GLY A 21 2.96 14.51 -4.02
CA GLY A 21 2.75 13.40 -3.08
C GLY A 21 2.67 13.80 -1.60
N CYS A 22 3.07 15.03 -1.24
CA CYS A 22 3.06 15.50 0.15
C CYS A 22 1.70 16.16 0.50
N SER A 23 0.60 15.50 0.14
CA SER A 23 -0.74 15.91 0.59
C SER A 23 -1.26 14.90 1.60
N SER A 24 -1.90 15.39 2.66
CA SER A 24 -2.59 14.53 3.62
C SER A 24 -3.74 13.83 2.88
N ILE A 25 -3.57 12.54 2.57
CA ILE A 25 -4.60 11.75 1.88
C ILE A 25 -5.83 11.71 2.80
N LYS A 26 -6.85 12.49 2.45
CA LYS A 26 -8.12 12.56 3.17
C LYS A 26 -9.25 12.41 2.15
N PRO A 27 -10.15 11.43 2.36
CA PRO A 27 -10.25 10.54 3.52
C PRO A 27 -9.33 9.32 3.38
N TRP A 28 -8.64 8.93 4.46
CA TRP A 28 -8.09 7.58 4.55
C TRP A 28 -9.24 6.58 4.49
N VAL A 29 -9.02 5.42 3.86
CA VAL A 29 -10.00 4.32 3.91
C VAL A 29 -10.18 3.93 5.37
N LYS A 30 -11.42 3.95 5.86
CA LYS A 30 -11.68 3.61 7.28
C LYS A 30 -11.33 2.13 7.48
N PRO A 31 -10.82 1.71 8.64
CA PRO A 31 -10.33 0.33 8.83
C PRO A 31 -11.31 -0.76 8.40
N TYR A 32 -12.61 -0.55 8.63
CA TYR A 32 -13.68 -1.48 8.25
C TYR A 32 -14.05 -1.46 6.76
N GLU A 33 -13.65 -0.44 6.01
CA GLU A 33 -13.84 -0.37 4.55
C GLU A 33 -12.69 -1.04 3.79
N ARG A 34 -11.58 -1.36 4.48
CA ARG A 34 -10.41 -2.00 3.86
C ARG A 34 -10.69 -3.44 3.43
N ASP A 35 -11.73 -4.07 3.98
CA ASP A 35 -12.23 -5.36 3.51
C ASP A 35 -12.73 -5.32 2.05
N ASN A 36 -13.26 -4.17 1.60
CA ASN A 36 -13.70 -4.00 0.21
C ASN A 36 -12.53 -4.03 -0.80
N LEU A 37 -11.30 -3.79 -0.34
CA LEU A 37 -10.09 -3.89 -1.16
C LEU A 37 -9.55 -5.32 -1.22
N ALA A 38 -9.98 -6.20 -0.31
CA ALA A 38 -9.47 -7.55 -0.16
C ALA A 38 -10.43 -8.57 -0.81
N ASP A 39 -10.52 -8.57 -2.15
CA ASP A 39 -11.36 -9.55 -2.87
C ASP A 39 -10.87 -10.99 -2.58
N PRO A 40 -11.77 -11.92 -2.19
CA PRO A 40 -11.42 -13.33 -1.99
C PRO A 40 -10.69 -13.98 -3.18
N VAL A 41 -10.94 -13.54 -4.42
CA VAL A 41 -10.23 -14.05 -5.61
C VAL A 41 -8.75 -13.68 -5.64
N MET A 42 -8.36 -12.60 -4.95
CA MET A 42 -6.98 -12.13 -4.85
C MET A 42 -6.20 -12.82 -3.72
N SER A 43 -6.80 -13.80 -3.04
CA SER A 43 -6.10 -14.58 -2.03
C SER A 43 -5.07 -15.49 -2.69
N LEU A 44 -3.82 -15.42 -2.22
CA LEU A 44 -2.76 -16.34 -2.67
C LEU A 44 -3.04 -17.79 -2.24
N SER A 45 -3.76 -17.97 -1.13
CA SER A 45 -4.01 -19.29 -0.57
C SER A 45 -5.36 -19.83 -1.04
N ARG A 46 -5.33 -21.08 -1.52
CA ARG A 46 -6.55 -21.84 -1.84
C ARG A 46 -7.33 -22.24 -0.59
N HIS A 47 -6.67 -22.29 0.57
CA HIS A 47 -7.20 -22.80 1.83
C HIS A 47 -6.92 -21.84 2.99
N GLY A 48 -7.65 -20.72 3.03
CA GLY A 48 -7.39 -19.64 3.99
C GLY A 48 -7.36 -20.06 5.47
N LYS A 49 -8.13 -21.09 5.87
CA LYS A 49 -8.09 -21.61 7.25
C LYS A 49 -6.77 -22.28 7.60
N ALA A 50 -6.26 -23.13 6.71
CA ALA A 50 -4.98 -23.81 6.92
C ALA A 50 -3.81 -22.81 6.93
N ASP A 51 -3.88 -21.80 6.05
CA ASP A 51 -2.87 -20.75 5.94
C ASP A 51 -2.81 -19.89 7.21
N SER A 52 -3.97 -19.47 7.74
CA SER A 52 -4.04 -18.71 9.00
C SER A 52 -3.42 -19.46 10.19
N TYR A 53 -3.55 -20.80 10.21
CA TYR A 53 -2.93 -21.62 11.24
C TYR A 53 -1.40 -21.64 11.10
N MET A 54 -0.89 -21.90 9.89
CA MET A 54 0.56 -21.91 9.63
C MET A 54 1.20 -20.55 9.90
N HIS A 55 0.50 -19.49 9.54
CA HIS A 55 0.89 -18.12 9.82
C HIS A 55 1.06 -17.87 11.32
N HIS A 56 0.09 -18.24 12.15
CA HIS A 56 0.22 -18.14 13.62
C HIS A 56 1.43 -18.91 14.16
N VAL A 57 1.75 -20.07 13.57
CA VAL A 57 2.96 -20.84 13.92
C VAL A 57 4.23 -20.05 13.58
N TYR A 58 4.33 -19.47 12.39
CA TYR A 58 5.48 -18.66 11.98
C TYR A 58 5.63 -17.38 12.83
N GLN A 59 4.53 -16.67 13.13
CA GLN A 59 4.55 -15.53 14.04
C GLN A 59 5.18 -15.88 15.39
N SER A 60 4.85 -17.06 15.91
CA SER A 60 5.29 -17.50 17.23
C SER A 60 6.74 -17.98 17.21
N ARG A 61 7.15 -18.69 16.16
CA ARG A 61 8.50 -19.29 16.07
C ARG A 61 9.55 -18.28 15.63
N GLU A 62 9.20 -17.44 14.67
CA GLU A 62 10.12 -16.52 14.01
C GLU A 62 10.03 -15.10 14.59
N SER A 63 9.21 -14.89 15.63
CA SER A 63 8.93 -13.56 16.20
C SER A 63 8.48 -12.54 15.15
N ALA A 64 7.79 -13.02 14.11
CA ALA A 64 7.45 -12.26 12.91
C ALA A 64 6.01 -11.70 12.94
N ARG A 65 5.46 -11.41 14.13
CA ARG A 65 4.09 -10.89 14.26
C ARG A 65 3.88 -9.63 13.44
N GLY A 66 2.95 -9.69 12.47
CA GLY A 66 2.62 -8.56 11.61
C GLY A 66 3.63 -8.30 10.49
N ALA A 67 4.59 -9.20 10.29
CA ALA A 67 5.45 -9.20 9.10
C ALA A 67 4.70 -9.74 7.87
N GLU A 68 3.59 -10.44 8.11
CA GLU A 68 2.69 -10.88 7.08
C GLU A 68 1.65 -9.79 6.81
N GLY A 69 1.28 -9.57 5.55
CA GLY A 69 0.29 -8.56 5.17
C GLY A 69 -1.07 -8.74 5.86
N GLY A 70 -1.99 -7.78 5.66
CA GLY A 70 -3.34 -7.86 6.20
C GLY A 70 -4.10 -9.13 5.79
N SER A 71 -5.08 -9.52 6.61
CA SER A 71 -5.95 -10.68 6.34
C SER A 71 -6.75 -10.50 5.05
N GLY A 72 -6.83 -11.56 4.22
CA GLY A 72 -7.62 -11.58 2.98
C GLY A 72 -6.77 -11.72 1.71
N GLY A 73 -7.30 -11.24 0.59
CA GLY A 73 -6.60 -11.20 -0.70
C GLY A 73 -5.98 -9.83 -1.01
N GLY A 74 -5.05 -9.79 -1.96
CA GLY A 74 -4.51 -8.54 -2.50
C GLY A 74 -3.25 -8.00 -1.82
N CYS A 75 -3.00 -6.69 -1.92
CA CYS A 75 -1.76 -6.03 -1.47
C CYS A 75 -1.63 -5.86 0.05
N GLY A 76 -2.48 -6.52 0.85
CA GLY A 76 -2.37 -6.53 2.31
C GLY A 76 -2.84 -5.24 2.99
N CYS A 77 -3.62 -4.40 2.30
CA CYS A 77 -4.12 -3.14 2.85
C CYS A 77 -5.38 -3.28 3.75
N ASN A 78 -5.76 -4.49 4.19
CA ASN A 78 -6.87 -4.73 5.14
C ASN A 78 -6.61 -4.11 6.52
#